data_AF-A0A6A3Q273-F1
#
_entry.id   AF-A0A6A3Q273-F1
#
_cell.length_a   1.000
_cell.length_b   1.000
_cell.length_c   1.000
_cell.angle_alpha   90.00
_cell.angle_beta   90.00
_cell.angle_gamma   90.00
#
_symmetry.space_group_name_H-M   'P 1'
#
loop_
_entity.id
_entity.type
_entity.pdbx_description
1 polymer ?
#
loop_
_entity_poly.entity_id
_entity_poly.type
_entity_poly.pdbx_seq_one_letter_code
_entity_poly.pdbx_strand_id
1 'polypeptide(L)'
;MSAAATALPSVPVQITRNDLSPPRSRSVRLTSDLKTANKIIASIKAANHPIGLELQNAIVAEALRKKIRHRERCRVNQARYRKRQLKAEADVQNGIARLRNEIEHLQSRCNDLSGVPTSRTAWGVTGDYIRHFNYFSAHPGPRYDGASKFLRGIMAPDVVDGSSSGDDTQIETWRRFALYFGDVHVELPGMKMPSEDTLVASTITMVTVTRNTLRYAFPHLNSDEDAGTQGGDWSPIASRILGQRLVVHGSVLFGWDNTSNKVVRFQTQSNLLTPMLNLLGNLEDVSFIFSKALITPDCKFITSK
;
A
#
# COMPACT_ATOMS: atom_id res chain seq x y z
N MET A 1 56.16 -70.73 15.94
CA MET A 1 55.23 -69.79 16.59
C MET A 1 55.12 -68.56 15.69
N SER A 2 53.97 -68.37 15.07
CA SER A 2 53.70 -67.34 14.07
C SER A 2 53.21 -66.06 14.75
N ALA A 3 53.90 -64.94 14.54
CA ALA A 3 53.44 -63.61 14.95
C ALA A 3 52.73 -62.96 13.75
N ALA A 4 51.40 -62.85 13.85
CA ALA A 4 50.55 -62.22 12.86
C ALA A 4 50.81 -60.71 12.79
N ALA A 5 51.38 -60.24 11.67
CA ALA A 5 51.42 -58.83 11.33
C ALA A 5 50.05 -58.41 10.78
N THR A 6 49.26 -57.76 11.63
CA THR A 6 47.97 -57.18 11.27
C THR A 6 48.17 -56.06 10.25
N ALA A 7 47.94 -56.36 8.97
CA ALA A 7 47.92 -55.36 7.91
C ALA A 7 46.78 -54.36 8.17
N LEU A 8 47.13 -53.08 8.34
CA LEU A 8 46.18 -51.99 8.49
C LEU A 8 45.46 -51.72 7.15
N PRO A 9 44.15 -51.45 7.17
CA PRO A 9 43.37 -51.34 5.94
C PRO A 9 43.68 -50.06 5.17
N SER A 10 43.78 -50.19 3.84
CA SER A 10 44.00 -49.12 2.88
C SER A 10 42.99 -47.97 3.06
N VAL A 11 43.43 -46.74 2.80
CA VAL A 11 42.66 -45.47 2.86
C VAL A 11 41.22 -45.53 2.29
N PRO A 12 40.87 -46.32 1.26
CA PRO A 12 39.48 -46.47 0.80
C PRO A 12 38.52 -47.07 1.85
N VAL A 13 39.02 -47.91 2.77
CA VAL A 13 38.20 -48.62 3.77
C VAL A 13 37.70 -47.67 4.87
N GLN A 14 38.45 -46.61 5.19
CA GLN A 14 38.03 -45.62 6.19
C GLN A 14 36.92 -44.67 5.70
N ILE A 15 36.74 -44.53 4.38
CA ILE A 15 35.77 -43.60 3.78
C ILE A 15 34.35 -44.22 3.73
N THR A 16 34.24 -45.54 3.83
CA THR A 16 33.05 -46.26 3.34
C THR A 16 32.01 -46.58 4.42
N ARG A 17 32.32 -46.49 5.72
CA ARG A 17 31.53 -47.19 6.75
C ARG A 17 30.13 -46.63 7.07
N ASN A 18 29.79 -45.37 6.78
CA ASN A 18 28.51 -44.77 7.24
C ASN A 18 27.72 -43.91 6.21
N ASP A 19 27.97 -44.00 4.89
CA ASP A 19 27.30 -43.12 3.91
C ASP A 19 26.10 -43.79 3.22
N LEU A 20 24.87 -43.48 3.67
CA LEU A 20 23.58 -43.95 3.12
C LEU A 20 23.12 -43.17 1.87
N SER A 21 24.03 -42.45 1.20
CA SER A 21 23.70 -41.63 0.02
C SER A 21 23.44 -42.48 -1.25
N PRO A 22 22.55 -42.05 -2.16
CA PRO A 22 22.23 -42.80 -3.37
C PRO A 22 23.45 -43.02 -4.29
N PRO A 23 23.50 -44.12 -5.07
CA PRO A 23 24.74 -44.63 -5.68
C PRO A 23 25.48 -43.62 -6.56
N ARG A 24 24.75 -42.87 -7.41
CA ARG A 24 25.32 -41.81 -8.28
C ARG A 24 25.91 -40.64 -7.50
N SER A 25 25.32 -40.27 -6.37
CA SER A 25 25.85 -39.18 -5.53
C SER A 25 27.09 -39.61 -4.76
N ARG A 26 27.19 -40.90 -4.42
CA ARG A 26 28.33 -41.50 -3.72
C ARG A 26 29.56 -41.55 -4.60
N SER A 27 29.42 -41.97 -5.86
CA SER A 27 30.54 -42.01 -6.83
C SER A 27 31.13 -40.62 -7.14
N VAL A 28 30.28 -39.59 -7.26
CA VAL A 28 30.70 -38.19 -7.49
C VAL A 28 31.42 -37.59 -6.28
N ARG A 29 31.00 -37.93 -5.05
CA ARG A 29 31.70 -37.48 -3.83
C ARG A 29 33.06 -38.14 -3.69
N LEU A 30 33.14 -39.45 -3.92
CA LEU A 30 34.39 -40.22 -3.86
C LEU A 30 35.43 -39.68 -4.86
N THR A 31 35.02 -39.34 -6.08
CA THR A 31 35.91 -38.75 -7.09
C THR A 31 36.36 -37.33 -6.73
N SER A 32 35.49 -36.50 -6.14
CA SER A 32 35.86 -35.16 -5.64
C SER A 32 36.84 -35.23 -4.46
N ASP A 33 36.65 -36.18 -3.55
CA ASP A 33 37.47 -36.34 -2.35
C ASP A 33 38.86 -36.89 -2.71
N LEU A 34 38.92 -37.81 -3.67
CA LEU A 34 40.18 -38.30 -4.22
C LEU A 34 40.98 -37.18 -4.92
N LYS A 35 40.32 -36.30 -5.69
CA LYS A 35 40.98 -35.12 -6.29
C LYS A 35 41.54 -34.16 -5.23
N THR A 36 40.81 -33.95 -4.13
CA THR A 36 41.28 -33.10 -3.01
C THR A 36 42.50 -33.71 -2.31
N ALA A 37 42.47 -35.01 -2.02
CA ALA A 37 43.60 -35.73 -1.42
C ALA A 37 44.85 -35.63 -2.31
N ASN A 38 44.72 -35.89 -3.61
CA ASN A 38 45.83 -35.82 -4.55
C ASN A 38 46.42 -34.41 -4.68
N LYS A 39 45.58 -33.37 -4.65
CA LYS A 39 46.04 -31.96 -4.68
C LYS A 39 46.85 -31.59 -3.43
N ILE A 40 46.43 -32.06 -2.25
CA ILE A 40 47.13 -31.81 -0.99
C ILE A 40 48.47 -32.56 -0.97
N ILE A 41 48.49 -33.82 -1.39
CA ILE A 41 49.73 -34.62 -1.50
C ILE A 41 50.72 -33.97 -2.48
N ALA A 42 50.25 -33.49 -3.64
CA ALA A 42 51.10 -32.78 -4.59
C ALA A 42 51.67 -31.48 -4.02
N SER A 43 50.88 -30.73 -3.23
CA SER A 43 51.32 -29.50 -2.58
C SER A 43 52.35 -29.75 -1.46
N ILE A 44 52.19 -30.86 -0.72
CA ILE A 44 53.15 -31.28 0.30
C ILE A 44 54.48 -31.72 -0.33
N LYS A 45 54.43 -32.46 -1.45
CA LYS A 45 55.64 -32.89 -2.18
C LYS A 45 56.40 -31.73 -2.83
N ALA A 46 55.72 -30.62 -3.13
CA ALA A 46 56.33 -29.41 -3.69
C ALA A 46 57.01 -28.52 -2.61
N ALA A 47 56.76 -28.77 -1.32
CA ALA A 47 57.44 -28.08 -0.24
C ALA A 47 58.78 -28.79 0.06
N ASN A 48 59.90 -28.07 0.03
CA ASN A 48 61.27 -28.60 0.17
C ASN A 48 61.64 -29.14 1.57
N HIS A 49 60.66 -29.58 2.37
CA HIS A 49 60.87 -30.16 3.70
C HIS A 49 60.30 -31.58 3.74
N PRO A 50 61.08 -32.60 4.12
CA PRO A 50 60.62 -33.98 4.14
C PRO A 50 59.61 -34.18 5.29
N ILE A 51 58.32 -34.14 4.95
CA ILE A 51 57.23 -34.47 5.88
C ILE A 51 57.09 -35.99 5.94
N GLY A 52 57.20 -36.58 7.13
CA GLY A 52 57.02 -38.03 7.33
C GLY A 52 55.65 -38.53 6.86
N LEU A 53 55.60 -39.74 6.29
CA LEU A 53 54.42 -40.31 5.65
C LEU A 53 53.18 -40.35 6.56
N GLU A 54 53.36 -40.59 7.86
CA GLU A 54 52.29 -40.56 8.85
C GLU A 54 51.68 -39.17 9.01
N LEU A 55 52.49 -38.12 9.03
CA LEU A 55 52.05 -36.74 9.15
C LEU A 55 51.34 -36.26 7.87
N GLN A 56 51.80 -36.70 6.69
CA GLN A 56 51.10 -36.43 5.42
C GLN A 56 49.69 -37.06 5.41
N ASN A 57 49.60 -38.32 5.85
CA ASN A 57 48.32 -39.03 5.94
C ASN A 57 47.38 -38.35 6.95
N ALA A 58 47.89 -37.88 8.09
CA ALA A 58 47.11 -37.14 9.08
C ALA A 58 46.56 -35.81 8.53
N ILE A 59 47.37 -35.05 7.77
CA ILE A 59 46.96 -33.79 7.14
C ILE A 59 45.85 -34.02 6.11
N VAL A 60 46.01 -35.03 5.25
CA VAL A 60 45.00 -35.38 4.24
C VAL A 60 43.70 -35.85 4.91
N ALA A 61 43.80 -36.71 5.94
CA ALA A 61 42.65 -37.19 6.69
C ALA A 61 41.88 -36.04 7.37
N GLU A 62 42.57 -35.08 7.99
CA GLU A 62 41.92 -33.93 8.64
C GLU A 62 41.28 -32.99 7.62
N ALA A 63 41.91 -32.76 6.47
CA ALA A 63 41.33 -31.97 5.38
C ALA A 63 40.04 -32.61 4.81
N LEU A 64 40.04 -33.94 4.63
CA LEU A 64 38.85 -34.68 4.20
C LEU A 64 37.75 -34.62 5.26
N ARG A 65 38.07 -34.78 6.55
CA ARG A 65 37.12 -34.61 7.67
C ARG A 65 36.50 -33.22 7.70
N LYS A 66 37.29 -32.17 7.50
CA LYS A 66 36.79 -30.78 7.39
C LYS A 66 35.84 -30.60 6.20
N LYS A 67 36.18 -31.16 5.04
CA LYS A 67 35.32 -31.12 3.83
C LYS A 67 34.02 -31.89 3.99
N ILE A 68 34.04 -33.04 4.67
CA ILE A 68 32.83 -33.82 5.00
C ILE A 68 31.95 -33.03 5.96
N ARG A 69 32.51 -32.49 7.06
CA ARG A 69 31.78 -31.64 8.03
C ARG A 69 31.15 -30.42 7.36
N HIS A 70 31.87 -29.76 6.46
CA HIS A 70 31.37 -28.60 5.72
C HIS A 70 30.19 -28.97 4.82
N ARG A 71 30.30 -30.07 4.04
CA ARG A 71 29.20 -30.56 3.19
C ARG A 71 27.95 -30.88 4.00
N GLU A 72 28.10 -31.52 5.15
CA GLU A 72 26.96 -31.85 6.00
C GLU A 72 26.30 -30.58 6.57
N ARG A 73 27.11 -29.58 6.98
CA ARG A 73 26.60 -28.28 7.41
C ARG A 73 25.83 -27.56 6.29
N CYS A 74 26.36 -27.56 5.06
CA CYS A 74 25.67 -26.99 3.90
C CYS A 74 24.35 -27.71 3.61
N ARG A 75 24.33 -29.04 3.69
CA ARG A 75 23.11 -29.85 3.50
C ARG A 75 22.04 -29.49 4.51
N VAL A 76 22.41 -29.44 5.80
CA VAL A 76 21.49 -29.08 6.90
C VAL A 76 21.00 -27.64 6.75
N ASN A 77 21.88 -26.69 6.41
CA ASN A 77 21.48 -25.29 6.20
C ASN A 77 20.54 -25.12 5.01
N GLN A 78 20.81 -25.80 3.89
CA GLN A 78 19.91 -25.78 2.73
C GLN A 78 18.54 -26.41 3.06
N ALA A 79 18.52 -27.52 3.82
CA ALA A 79 17.27 -28.13 4.28
C ALA A 79 16.48 -27.18 5.19
N ARG A 80 17.16 -26.49 6.13
CA ARG A 80 16.52 -25.48 6.99
C ARG A 80 16.01 -24.28 6.19
N TYR A 81 16.77 -23.81 5.20
CA TYR A 81 16.38 -22.71 4.33
C TYR A 81 15.09 -23.06 3.56
N ARG A 82 15.04 -24.23 2.91
CA ARG A 82 13.84 -24.71 2.21
C ARG A 82 12.64 -24.85 3.15
N LYS A 83 12.86 -25.36 4.37
CA LYS A 83 11.79 -25.47 5.39
C LYS A 83 11.28 -24.08 5.82
N ARG A 84 12.15 -23.10 5.99
CA ARG A 84 11.77 -21.71 6.31
C ARG A 84 10.98 -21.07 5.17
N GLN A 85 11.39 -21.30 3.93
CA GLN A 85 10.70 -20.78 2.75
C GLN A 85 9.28 -21.35 2.64
N LEU A 86 9.12 -22.67 2.77
CA LEU A 86 7.80 -23.32 2.77
C LEU A 86 6.91 -22.82 3.92
N LYS A 87 7.49 -22.59 5.11
CA LYS A 87 6.74 -22.04 6.24
C LYS A 87 6.26 -20.62 5.94
N ALA A 88 7.12 -19.75 5.42
CA ALA A 88 6.75 -18.38 5.09
C ALA A 88 5.63 -18.32 4.03
N GLU A 89 5.71 -19.18 3.02
CA GLU A 89 4.65 -19.30 2.01
C GLU A 89 3.32 -19.76 2.63
N ALA A 90 3.36 -20.79 3.48
CA ALA A 90 2.17 -21.25 4.19
C ALA A 90 1.59 -20.18 5.13
N ASP A 91 2.43 -19.45 5.85
CA ASP A 91 2.01 -18.37 6.75
C ASP A 91 1.31 -17.24 5.97
N VAL A 92 1.80 -16.89 4.78
CA VAL A 92 1.15 -15.91 3.89
C VAL A 92 -0.21 -16.43 3.39
N GLN A 93 -0.27 -17.69 2.91
CA GLN A 93 -1.52 -18.28 2.43
C GLN A 93 -2.58 -18.36 3.55
N ASN A 94 -2.16 -18.74 4.77
CA ASN A 94 -3.03 -18.73 5.94
C ASN A 94 -3.50 -17.31 6.30
N GLY A 95 -2.63 -16.31 6.18
CA GLY A 95 -2.98 -14.90 6.35
C GLY A 95 -4.04 -14.43 5.36
N ILE A 96 -3.89 -14.78 4.08
CA ILE A 96 -4.88 -14.46 3.02
C ILE A 96 -6.21 -15.16 3.32
N ALA A 97 -6.20 -16.44 3.66
CA ALA A 97 -7.42 -17.19 3.98
C ALA A 97 -8.14 -16.59 5.20
N ARG A 98 -7.40 -16.25 6.26
CA ARG A 98 -7.94 -15.57 7.44
C ARG A 98 -8.59 -14.23 7.09
N LEU A 99 -7.89 -13.38 6.33
CA LEU A 99 -8.41 -12.07 5.94
C LEU A 99 -9.66 -12.20 5.05
N ARG A 100 -9.71 -13.19 4.15
CA ARG A 100 -10.91 -13.47 3.34
C ARG A 100 -12.10 -13.87 4.21
N ASN A 101 -11.91 -14.77 5.18
CA ASN A 101 -12.95 -15.15 6.12
C ASN A 101 -13.40 -13.97 6.98
N GLU A 102 -12.48 -13.10 7.39
CA GLU A 102 -12.81 -11.90 8.17
C GLU A 102 -13.62 -10.90 7.35
N ILE A 103 -13.27 -10.69 6.08
CA ILE A 103 -14.06 -9.89 5.14
C ILE A 103 -15.46 -10.49 4.97
N GLU A 104 -15.56 -11.79 4.72
CA GLU A 104 -16.85 -12.48 4.54
C GLU A 104 -17.72 -12.39 5.81
N HIS A 105 -17.14 -12.62 6.98
CA HIS A 105 -17.84 -12.49 8.26
C HIS A 105 -18.31 -11.05 8.52
N LEU A 106 -17.47 -10.05 8.25
CA LEU A 106 -17.85 -8.64 8.37
C LEU A 106 -18.96 -8.26 7.38
N GLN A 107 -18.89 -8.75 6.14
CA GLN A 107 -19.94 -8.58 5.13
C GLN A 107 -21.25 -9.25 5.56
N SER A 108 -21.20 -10.47 6.10
CA SER A 108 -22.38 -11.16 6.65
C SER A 108 -22.99 -10.36 7.78
N ARG A 109 -22.19 -9.86 8.73
CA ARG A 109 -22.69 -8.99 9.82
C ARG A 109 -23.35 -7.71 9.30
N CYS A 110 -22.81 -7.11 8.25
CA CYS A 110 -23.45 -5.97 7.58
C CYS A 110 -24.79 -6.36 6.92
N ASN A 111 -24.87 -7.56 6.35
CA ASN A 111 -26.10 -8.08 5.73
C ASN A 111 -27.14 -8.57 6.76
N ASP A 112 -26.72 -9.09 7.91
CA ASP A 112 -27.62 -9.50 9.01
C ASP A 112 -28.25 -8.28 9.69
N LEU A 113 -27.54 -7.13 9.67
CA LEU A 113 -28.10 -5.83 10.01
C LEU A 113 -29.04 -5.27 8.92
N SER A 114 -29.21 -5.95 7.79
CA SER A 114 -30.12 -5.56 6.70
C SER A 114 -31.60 -5.89 6.97
N GLY A 115 -31.95 -6.30 8.19
CA GLY A 115 -33.32 -6.24 8.72
C GLY A 115 -33.83 -4.82 8.98
N VAL A 116 -33.04 -3.80 8.62
CA VAL A 116 -33.41 -2.38 8.61
C VAL A 116 -34.26 -2.09 7.36
N PRO A 117 -35.37 -1.35 7.48
CA PRO A 117 -36.43 -1.28 6.47
C PRO A 117 -35.92 -0.88 5.08
N THR A 118 -36.55 -1.48 4.06
CA THR A 118 -36.44 -1.18 2.62
C THR A 118 -36.64 0.31 2.28
N SER A 119 -37.10 1.13 3.24
CA SER A 119 -37.18 2.57 3.13
C SER A 119 -35.80 3.21 3.32
N ARG A 120 -35.37 3.97 2.32
CA ARG A 120 -34.16 4.78 2.36
C ARG A 120 -34.13 5.65 3.63
N THR A 121 -33.08 5.55 4.43
CA THR A 121 -32.89 6.39 5.65
C THR A 121 -31.85 7.47 5.43
N ALA A 122 -31.91 8.56 6.20
CA ALA A 122 -30.88 9.60 6.19
C ALA A 122 -29.47 9.02 6.42
N TRP A 123 -29.34 8.04 7.33
CA TRP A 123 -28.07 7.41 7.65
C TRP A 123 -27.51 6.61 6.47
N GLY A 124 -28.36 5.75 5.87
CA GLY A 124 -27.99 4.96 4.70
C GLY A 124 -27.63 5.83 3.50
N VAL A 125 -28.42 6.87 3.23
CA VAL A 125 -28.15 7.85 2.15
C VAL A 125 -26.81 8.53 2.32
N THR A 126 -26.48 8.92 3.55
CA THR A 126 -25.23 9.62 3.84
C THR A 126 -24.03 8.70 3.62
N GLY A 127 -24.10 7.46 4.12
CA GLY A 127 -23.05 6.47 3.87
C GLY A 127 -22.90 6.14 2.38
N ASP A 128 -24.03 5.98 1.68
CA ASP A 128 -24.05 5.77 0.24
C ASP A 128 -23.45 6.95 -0.51
N TYR A 129 -23.77 8.18 -0.13
CA TYR A 129 -23.25 9.40 -0.77
C TYR A 129 -21.73 9.42 -0.71
N ILE A 130 -21.13 9.21 0.47
CA ILE A 130 -19.67 9.21 0.65
C ILE A 130 -19.03 8.07 -0.15
N ARG A 131 -19.64 6.88 -0.16
CA ARG A 131 -19.18 5.74 -0.96
C ARG A 131 -19.18 6.05 -2.46
N HIS A 132 -20.25 6.65 -2.97
CA HIS A 132 -20.36 7.03 -4.38
C HIS A 132 -19.37 8.13 -4.75
N PHE A 133 -19.13 9.11 -3.87
CA PHE A 133 -18.13 10.15 -4.07
C PHE A 133 -16.71 9.57 -4.19
N ASN A 134 -16.32 8.70 -3.25
CA ASN A 134 -15.03 8.02 -3.28
C ASN A 134 -14.85 7.17 -4.53
N TYR A 135 -15.89 6.42 -4.91
CA TYR A 135 -15.87 5.60 -6.11
C TYR A 135 -15.73 6.44 -7.38
N PHE A 136 -16.48 7.53 -7.47
CA PHE A 136 -16.44 8.49 -8.57
C PHE A 136 -15.04 9.10 -8.71
N SER A 137 -14.47 9.56 -7.60
CA SER A 137 -13.17 10.23 -7.59
C SER A 137 -12.00 9.31 -7.92
N ALA A 138 -12.09 8.02 -7.56
CA ALA A 138 -11.07 7.02 -7.91
C ALA A 138 -11.11 6.59 -9.40
N HIS A 139 -12.22 6.82 -10.10
CA HIS A 139 -12.41 6.37 -11.50
C HIS A 139 -12.98 7.48 -12.39
N PRO A 140 -12.25 8.60 -12.59
CA PRO A 140 -12.71 9.71 -13.44
C PRO A 140 -12.89 9.23 -14.90
N GLY A 141 -14.11 9.34 -15.45
CA GLY A 141 -14.46 8.82 -16.78
C GLY A 141 -15.96 8.93 -17.12
N PRO A 142 -16.48 8.21 -18.14
CA PRO A 142 -17.85 8.37 -18.68
C PRO A 142 -18.97 7.82 -17.76
N ARG A 143 -18.73 7.77 -16.44
CA ARG A 143 -19.67 7.25 -15.44
C ARG A 143 -20.57 8.33 -14.85
N TYR A 144 -20.64 9.49 -15.50
CA TYR A 144 -21.50 10.61 -15.14
C TYR A 144 -22.96 10.19 -14.96
N ASP A 145 -23.45 9.32 -15.83
CA ASP A 145 -24.84 8.89 -15.82
C ASP A 145 -25.20 8.14 -14.54
N GLY A 146 -24.29 7.30 -14.03
CA GLY A 146 -24.50 6.55 -12.79
C GLY A 146 -24.53 7.47 -11.55
N ALA A 147 -23.56 8.38 -11.45
CA ALA A 147 -23.48 9.32 -10.33
C ALA A 147 -24.63 10.34 -10.36
N SER A 148 -24.97 10.89 -11.53
CA SER A 148 -26.11 11.80 -11.70
C SER A 148 -27.44 11.10 -11.38
N LYS A 149 -27.65 9.87 -11.87
CA LYS A 149 -28.85 9.08 -11.55
C LYS A 149 -28.95 8.79 -10.05
N PHE A 150 -27.83 8.50 -9.40
CA PHE A 150 -27.78 8.32 -7.95
C PHE A 150 -28.18 9.60 -7.20
N LEU A 151 -27.56 10.74 -7.53
CA LEU A 151 -27.84 12.04 -6.90
C LEU A 151 -29.31 12.44 -7.08
N ARG A 152 -29.84 12.35 -8.30
CA ARG A 152 -31.28 12.56 -8.61
C ARG A 152 -32.18 11.59 -7.83
N GLY A 153 -31.67 10.39 -7.56
CA GLY A 153 -32.34 9.39 -6.74
C GLY A 153 -32.43 9.77 -5.26
N ILE A 154 -31.38 10.35 -4.67
CA ILE A 154 -31.35 10.72 -3.23
C ILE A 154 -31.91 12.12 -2.94
N MET A 155 -31.78 13.06 -3.87
CA MET A 155 -32.12 14.47 -3.67
C MET A 155 -33.54 14.77 -4.14
N ALA A 156 -34.19 15.72 -3.48
CA ALA A 156 -35.39 16.36 -3.98
C ALA A 156 -35.02 17.28 -5.17
N PRO A 157 -35.95 17.56 -6.11
CA PRO A 157 -35.67 18.38 -7.29
C PRO A 157 -35.20 19.81 -6.98
N ASP A 158 -35.52 20.33 -5.80
CA ASP A 158 -35.29 21.71 -5.35
C ASP A 158 -34.29 21.80 -4.19
N VAL A 159 -33.42 20.79 -4.02
CA VAL A 159 -32.39 20.83 -2.96
C VAL A 159 -31.60 22.13 -3.05
N VAL A 160 -31.66 22.91 -1.98
CA VAL A 160 -30.96 24.19 -1.89
C VAL A 160 -29.58 23.93 -1.29
N ASP A 161 -28.53 23.96 -2.11
CA ASP A 161 -27.14 24.05 -1.64
C ASP A 161 -26.78 25.51 -1.34
N GLY A 162 -27.55 26.15 -0.45
CA GLY A 162 -27.37 27.53 0.01
C GLY A 162 -27.22 28.64 -1.05
N SER A 163 -27.20 28.33 -2.35
CA SER A 163 -26.78 29.23 -3.44
C SER A 163 -27.18 28.77 -4.86
N SER A 164 -27.46 27.49 -5.15
CA SER A 164 -28.03 27.03 -6.44
C SER A 164 -28.69 25.64 -6.36
N SER A 165 -29.52 25.30 -7.35
CA SER A 165 -30.29 24.04 -7.46
C SER A 165 -29.40 22.79 -7.44
N GLY A 166 -29.80 21.77 -6.66
CA GLY A 166 -28.87 20.90 -5.94
C GLY A 166 -28.23 19.70 -6.65
N ASP A 167 -28.81 19.10 -7.69
CA ASP A 167 -28.24 17.88 -8.29
C ASP A 167 -27.12 18.18 -9.30
N ASP A 168 -27.36 19.11 -10.22
CA ASP A 168 -26.37 19.56 -11.21
C ASP A 168 -25.17 20.28 -10.55
N THR A 169 -25.42 21.01 -9.46
CA THR A 169 -24.36 21.66 -8.68
C THR A 169 -23.45 20.62 -7.98
N GLN A 170 -24.05 19.55 -7.45
CA GLN A 170 -23.30 18.55 -6.70
C GLN A 170 -22.42 17.67 -7.59
N ILE A 171 -22.95 17.23 -8.72
CA ILE A 171 -22.16 16.42 -9.67
C ILE A 171 -20.99 17.23 -10.25
N GLU A 172 -21.18 18.54 -10.45
CA GLU A 172 -20.12 19.43 -10.89
C GLU A 172 -19.06 19.65 -9.81
N THR A 173 -19.47 19.72 -8.54
CA THR A 173 -18.52 19.72 -7.42
C THR A 173 -17.68 18.45 -7.40
N TRP A 174 -18.29 17.27 -7.61
CA TRP A 174 -17.55 16.00 -7.69
C TRP A 174 -16.56 16.00 -8.86
N ARG A 175 -16.98 16.49 -10.03
CA ARG A 175 -16.11 16.67 -11.20
C ARG A 175 -14.89 17.52 -10.88
N ARG A 176 -15.09 18.68 -10.27
CA ARG A 176 -14.00 19.59 -9.91
C ARG A 176 -13.05 18.94 -8.92
N PHE A 177 -13.55 18.25 -7.89
CA PHE A 177 -12.69 17.51 -6.97
C PHE A 177 -11.83 16.45 -7.68
N ALA A 178 -12.45 15.61 -8.51
CA ALA A 178 -11.76 14.57 -9.25
C ALA A 178 -10.77 15.13 -10.32
N LEU A 179 -11.04 16.32 -10.85
CA LEU A 179 -10.17 16.99 -11.81
C LEU A 179 -9.00 17.71 -11.13
N TYR A 180 -9.28 18.44 -10.05
CA TYR A 180 -8.33 19.34 -9.41
C TYR A 180 -7.33 18.55 -8.59
N PHE A 181 -7.81 17.58 -7.80
CA PHE A 181 -7.00 16.87 -6.82
C PHE A 181 -6.71 15.44 -7.25
N GLY A 182 -5.55 14.93 -6.83
CA GLY A 182 -5.18 13.52 -6.96
C GLY A 182 -5.56 12.73 -5.70
N ASP A 183 -5.65 11.41 -5.82
CA ASP A 183 -5.84 10.47 -4.71
C ASP A 183 -6.95 10.86 -3.71
N VAL A 184 -8.05 11.41 -4.24
CA VAL A 184 -9.16 11.91 -3.42
C VAL A 184 -9.81 10.76 -2.66
N HIS A 185 -9.89 10.91 -1.33
CA HIS A 185 -10.55 9.95 -0.45
C HIS A 185 -11.23 10.66 0.72
N VAL A 186 -12.45 10.26 1.05
CA VAL A 186 -13.22 10.79 2.18
C VAL A 186 -13.49 9.66 3.16
N GLU A 187 -13.06 9.86 4.38
CA GLU A 187 -13.46 9.04 5.52
C GLU A 187 -14.68 9.66 6.19
N LEU A 188 -15.51 8.79 6.79
CA LEU A 188 -16.72 9.14 7.54
C LEU A 188 -16.54 8.68 9.00
N PRO A 189 -15.84 9.46 9.86
CA PRO A 189 -15.55 9.03 11.22
C PRO A 189 -16.78 8.92 12.12
N GLY A 190 -17.84 9.67 11.79
CA GLY A 190 -19.06 9.66 12.58
C GLY A 190 -20.16 10.53 12.00
N MET A 191 -21.37 10.27 12.48
CA MET A 191 -22.59 10.97 12.08
C MET A 191 -23.42 11.25 13.32
N LYS A 192 -24.14 12.36 13.31
CA LYS A 192 -25.02 12.80 14.38
C LYS A 192 -26.32 13.30 13.78
N MET A 193 -27.41 13.16 14.52
CA MET A 193 -28.73 13.63 14.11
C MET A 193 -29.23 14.65 15.14
N PRO A 194 -28.83 15.93 15.02
CA PRO A 194 -29.22 16.98 15.97
C PRO A 194 -30.74 17.22 16.03
N SER A 195 -31.48 16.91 14.96
CA SER A 195 -32.94 16.95 14.90
C SER A 195 -33.47 15.85 13.98
N GLU A 196 -34.77 15.56 14.05
CA GLU A 196 -35.41 14.48 13.26
C GLU A 196 -35.32 14.67 11.74
N ASP A 197 -35.03 15.88 11.28
CA ASP A 197 -34.95 16.28 9.88
C ASP A 197 -33.51 16.65 9.45
N THR A 198 -32.52 16.56 10.33
CA THR A 198 -31.17 17.02 10.02
C THR A 198 -30.13 16.02 10.50
N LEU A 199 -29.36 15.50 9.56
CA LEU A 199 -28.20 14.65 9.82
C LEU A 199 -26.93 15.42 9.48
N VAL A 200 -25.94 15.35 10.37
CA VAL A 200 -24.61 15.94 10.17
C VAL A 200 -23.56 14.82 10.20
N ALA A 201 -22.88 14.63 9.08
CA ALA A 201 -21.73 13.75 8.95
C ALA A 201 -20.44 14.53 9.19
N SER A 202 -19.55 14.03 10.04
CA SER A 202 -18.17 14.51 10.11
C SER A 202 -17.37 13.84 9.00
N THR A 203 -16.49 14.58 8.33
CA THR A 203 -15.69 14.06 7.22
C THR A 203 -14.21 14.39 7.40
N ILE A 204 -13.35 13.47 6.92
CA ILE A 204 -11.92 13.71 6.76
C ILE A 204 -11.61 13.46 5.28
N THR A 205 -11.30 14.50 4.55
CA THR A 205 -10.99 14.44 3.11
C THR A 205 -9.48 14.49 2.94
N MET A 206 -8.92 13.44 2.34
CA MET A 206 -7.52 13.37 1.94
C MET A 206 -7.42 13.66 0.44
N VAL A 207 -6.55 14.59 0.08
CA VAL A 207 -6.33 14.99 -1.32
C VAL A 207 -4.85 15.24 -1.57
N THR A 208 -4.38 14.93 -2.77
CA THR A 208 -3.04 15.28 -3.24
C THR A 208 -3.10 16.52 -4.13
N VAL A 209 -2.27 17.52 -3.85
CA VAL A 209 -2.12 18.70 -4.71
C VAL A 209 -1.40 18.30 -6.00
N THR A 210 -2.01 18.54 -7.15
CA THR A 210 -1.47 18.19 -8.47
C THR A 210 -1.21 19.44 -9.31
N ARG A 211 -0.65 19.26 -10.52
CA ARG A 211 -0.59 20.34 -11.51
C ARG A 211 -1.97 20.87 -11.87
N ASN A 212 -3.01 20.04 -11.88
CA ASN A 212 -4.39 20.49 -12.09
C ASN A 212 -4.87 21.34 -10.92
N THR A 213 -4.49 21.02 -9.68
CA THR A 213 -4.82 21.86 -8.53
C THR A 213 -4.22 23.25 -8.71
N LEU A 214 -2.94 23.34 -9.06
CA LEU A 214 -2.29 24.62 -9.33
C LEU A 214 -2.99 25.37 -10.47
N ARG A 215 -3.25 24.68 -11.58
CA ARG A 215 -3.87 25.27 -12.77
C ARG A 215 -5.28 25.81 -12.49
N TYR A 216 -6.12 25.04 -11.81
CA TYR A 216 -7.53 25.40 -11.70
C TYR A 216 -7.92 26.04 -10.37
N ALA A 217 -7.20 25.76 -9.29
CA ALA A 217 -7.49 26.34 -7.98
C ALA A 217 -6.59 27.55 -7.65
N PHE A 218 -5.36 27.56 -8.15
CA PHE A 218 -4.37 28.60 -7.85
C PHE A 218 -3.66 29.15 -9.11
N PRO A 219 -4.42 29.53 -10.17
CA PRO A 219 -3.83 29.90 -11.47
C PRO A 219 -2.85 31.08 -11.37
N HIS A 220 -3.13 32.02 -10.48
CA HIS A 220 -2.31 33.22 -10.22
C HIS A 220 -0.90 32.93 -9.68
N LEU A 221 -0.61 31.69 -9.30
CA LEU A 221 0.72 31.30 -8.86
C LEU A 221 1.69 31.06 -10.03
N ASN A 222 1.20 31.04 -11.26
CA ASN A 222 2.01 31.08 -12.46
C ASN A 222 2.18 32.53 -12.94
N SER A 223 3.38 32.88 -13.40
CA SER A 223 3.69 34.21 -13.93
C SER A 223 2.93 34.58 -15.20
N ASP A 224 2.42 33.59 -15.95
CA ASP A 224 1.60 33.84 -17.14
C ASP A 224 0.17 34.25 -16.83
N GLU A 225 -0.25 34.17 -15.56
CA GLU A 225 -1.61 34.39 -15.05
C GLU A 225 -2.72 33.59 -15.77
N ASP A 226 -2.36 32.74 -16.75
CA ASP A 226 -3.20 31.84 -17.54
C ASP A 226 -2.91 30.39 -17.16
N ALA A 227 -2.56 30.17 -15.89
CA ALA A 227 -2.46 28.86 -15.29
C ALA A 227 -1.42 27.93 -15.94
N GLY A 228 -0.35 28.48 -16.50
CA GLY A 228 0.74 27.74 -17.14
C GLY A 228 0.43 27.26 -18.56
N THR A 229 -0.65 27.72 -19.20
CA THR A 229 -0.99 27.36 -20.60
C THR A 229 -0.05 28.00 -21.62
N GLN A 230 0.50 29.18 -21.31
CA GLN A 230 1.36 29.96 -22.20
C GLN A 230 2.85 29.74 -21.88
N GLY A 231 3.17 28.88 -20.91
CA GLY A 231 4.53 28.51 -20.57
C GLY A 231 5.25 29.49 -19.64
N GLY A 232 4.58 29.95 -18.57
CA GLY A 232 5.21 30.75 -17.50
C GLY A 232 5.83 29.96 -16.35
N ASP A 233 6.50 30.67 -15.46
CA ASP A 233 7.19 30.13 -14.28
C ASP A 233 6.25 30.03 -13.07
N TRP A 234 6.26 28.87 -12.43
CA TRP A 234 5.52 28.67 -11.18
C TRP A 234 6.28 29.28 -10.01
N SER A 235 5.57 30.05 -9.18
CA SER A 235 6.13 30.65 -7.97
C SER A 235 6.71 29.60 -7.00
N PRO A 236 7.66 29.99 -6.13
CA PRO A 236 8.25 29.08 -5.14
C PRO A 236 7.19 28.41 -4.24
N ILE A 237 6.13 29.13 -3.89
CA ILE A 237 5.04 28.59 -3.06
C ILE A 237 4.24 27.49 -3.79
N ALA A 238 4.02 27.62 -5.12
CA ALA A 238 3.39 26.57 -5.92
C ALA A 238 4.22 25.28 -5.91
N SER A 239 5.54 25.41 -6.02
CA SER A 239 6.46 24.27 -5.96
C SER A 239 6.48 23.60 -4.59
N ARG A 240 6.28 24.36 -3.49
CA ARG A 240 6.17 23.82 -2.12
C ARG A 240 4.91 23.00 -1.91
N ILE A 241 3.78 23.45 -2.47
CA ILE A 241 2.49 22.76 -2.28
C ILE A 241 2.29 21.60 -3.26
N LEU A 242 2.93 21.61 -4.42
CA LEU A 242 2.80 20.57 -5.43
C LEU A 242 3.22 19.19 -4.88
N GLY A 243 2.37 18.19 -5.11
CA GLY A 243 2.61 16.81 -4.67
C GLY A 243 2.34 16.57 -3.18
N GLN A 244 1.97 17.60 -2.42
CA GLN A 244 1.67 17.46 -0.99
C GLN A 244 0.30 16.83 -0.78
N ARG A 245 0.20 15.96 0.22
CA ARG A 245 -1.05 15.36 0.67
C ARG A 245 -1.65 16.19 1.79
N LEU A 246 -2.83 16.76 1.55
CA LEU A 246 -3.58 17.54 2.51
C LEU A 246 -4.64 16.68 3.19
N VAL A 247 -4.84 16.92 4.49
CA VAL A 247 -5.91 16.33 5.29
C VAL A 247 -6.86 17.46 5.69
N VAL A 248 -8.05 17.46 5.11
CA VAL A 248 -9.07 18.49 5.25
C VAL A 248 -10.20 17.96 6.12
N HIS A 249 -10.39 18.57 7.29
CA HIS A 249 -11.49 18.24 8.18
C HIS A 249 -12.73 19.03 7.77
N GLY A 250 -13.89 18.38 7.82
CA GLY A 250 -15.15 18.99 7.41
C GLY A 250 -16.37 18.33 8.01
N SER A 251 -17.52 18.80 7.54
CA SER A 251 -18.82 18.23 7.83
C SER A 251 -19.76 18.39 6.63
N VAL A 252 -20.71 17.47 6.52
CA VAL A 252 -21.77 17.53 5.52
C VAL A 252 -23.11 17.43 6.24
N LEU A 253 -23.97 18.41 6.02
CA LEU A 253 -25.34 18.45 6.53
C LEU A 253 -26.30 17.95 5.46
N PHE A 254 -27.13 17.00 5.84
CA PHE A 254 -28.24 16.46 5.07
C PHE A 254 -29.55 16.81 5.78
N GLY A 255 -30.31 17.75 5.23
CA GLY A 255 -31.70 17.94 5.60
C GLY A 255 -32.55 16.88 4.93
N TRP A 256 -33.38 16.21 5.72
CA TRP A 256 -34.07 14.99 5.36
C TRP A 256 -35.58 15.17 5.48
N ASP A 257 -36.29 14.80 4.42
CA ASP A 257 -37.75 14.70 4.45
C ASP A 257 -38.17 13.24 4.61
N ASN A 258 -38.77 12.93 5.76
CA ASN A 258 -39.29 11.61 6.09
C ASN A 258 -40.50 11.22 5.22
N THR A 259 -41.20 12.18 4.61
CA THR A 259 -42.36 11.90 3.76
C THR A 259 -41.93 11.39 2.39
N SER A 260 -40.98 12.07 1.74
CA SER A 260 -40.46 11.67 0.43
C SER A 260 -39.26 10.71 0.47
N ASN A 261 -38.66 10.52 1.65
CA ASN A 261 -37.37 9.83 1.84
C ASN A 261 -36.26 10.40 0.95
N LYS A 262 -36.18 11.73 0.92
CA LYS A 262 -35.22 12.50 0.11
C LYS A 262 -34.44 13.49 0.96
N VAL A 263 -33.24 13.82 0.46
CA VAL A 263 -32.48 14.98 0.92
C VAL A 263 -33.14 16.23 0.33
N VAL A 264 -33.51 17.19 1.18
CA VAL A 264 -34.13 18.48 0.80
C VAL A 264 -33.19 19.67 1.03
N ARG A 265 -32.17 19.49 1.87
CA ARG A 265 -31.11 20.48 2.11
C ARG A 265 -29.77 19.79 2.13
N PHE A 266 -28.78 20.39 1.50
CA PHE A 266 -27.43 19.86 1.47
C PHE A 266 -26.46 21.01 1.73
N GLN A 267 -25.52 20.86 2.67
CA GLN A 267 -24.50 21.87 2.93
C GLN A 267 -23.19 21.20 3.29
N THR A 268 -22.09 21.65 2.70
CA THR A 268 -20.74 21.17 3.03
C THR A 268 -19.93 22.28 3.68
N GLN A 269 -19.20 21.92 4.73
CA GLN A 269 -18.19 22.74 5.38
C GLN A 269 -16.88 22.00 5.38
N SER A 270 -15.78 22.69 5.13
CA SER A 270 -14.44 22.10 5.09
C SER A 270 -13.42 23.15 5.47
N ASN A 271 -12.32 22.74 6.09
CA ASN A 271 -11.27 23.65 6.53
C ASN A 271 -9.97 23.34 5.78
N LEU A 272 -9.80 24.01 4.63
CA LEU A 272 -8.56 23.95 3.85
C LEU A 272 -7.48 24.89 4.42
N LEU A 273 -7.88 25.89 5.21
CA LEU A 273 -6.96 26.85 5.82
C LEU A 273 -5.93 26.17 6.72
N THR A 274 -6.36 25.30 7.63
CA THR A 274 -5.48 24.63 8.60
C THR A 274 -4.40 23.77 7.94
N PRO A 275 -4.69 22.84 7.00
CA PRO A 275 -3.63 22.07 6.35
C PRO A 275 -2.68 22.95 5.53
N MET A 276 -3.15 24.03 4.93
CA MET A 276 -2.30 24.98 4.20
C MET A 276 -1.38 25.76 5.15
N LEU A 277 -1.89 26.20 6.30
CA LEU A 277 -1.08 26.87 7.32
C LEU A 277 -0.01 25.94 7.88
N ASN A 278 -0.35 24.68 8.16
CA ASN A 278 0.62 23.68 8.64
C ASN A 278 1.71 23.40 7.60
N LEU A 279 1.36 23.40 6.31
CA LEU A 279 2.30 23.16 5.22
C LEU A 279 3.21 24.36 4.94
N LEU A 280 2.66 25.57 4.99
CA LEU A 280 3.38 26.80 4.64
C LEU A 280 4.14 27.41 5.83
N GLY A 281 3.68 27.16 7.05
CA GLY A 281 4.34 27.54 8.30
C GLY A 281 4.12 29.00 8.71
N ASN A 282 3.41 29.81 7.94
CA ASN A 282 3.12 31.21 8.25
C ASN A 282 1.83 31.69 7.56
N LEU A 283 1.23 32.76 8.11
CA LEU A 283 -0.03 33.32 7.60
C LEU A 283 0.14 34.21 6.36
N GLU A 284 1.34 34.76 6.13
CA GLU A 284 1.61 35.62 4.98
C GLU A 284 1.51 34.82 3.67
N ASP A 285 2.19 33.68 3.61
CA ASP A 285 2.14 32.72 2.51
C ASP A 285 0.71 32.19 2.28
N VAL A 286 -0.02 31.90 3.36
CA VAL A 286 -1.41 31.43 3.28
C VAL A 286 -2.34 32.53 2.76
N SER A 287 -2.18 33.76 3.25
CA SER A 287 -2.94 34.90 2.75
C SER A 287 -2.65 35.15 1.27
N PHE A 288 -1.37 35.04 0.87
CA PHE A 288 -0.94 35.17 -0.52
C PHE A 288 -1.61 34.10 -1.40
N ILE A 289 -1.55 32.83 -1.00
CA ILE A 289 -2.08 31.73 -1.82
C ILE A 289 -3.59 31.79 -2.04
N PHE A 290 -4.35 32.35 -1.09
CA PHE A 290 -5.79 32.49 -1.21
C PHE A 290 -6.23 33.84 -1.80
N SER A 291 -5.32 34.79 -2.03
CA SER A 291 -5.64 36.16 -2.46
C SER A 291 -6.38 36.25 -3.80
N LYS A 292 -5.98 35.42 -4.77
CA LYS A 292 -6.58 35.29 -6.12
C LYS A 292 -6.88 33.84 -6.46
N ALA A 293 -7.09 33.00 -5.44
CA ALA A 293 -7.44 31.60 -5.63
C ALA A 293 -8.86 31.47 -6.19
N LEU A 294 -9.08 30.44 -7.00
CA LEU A 294 -10.42 30.00 -7.43
C LEU A 294 -11.00 28.93 -6.49
N ILE A 295 -10.38 28.74 -5.33
CA ILE A 295 -10.88 27.94 -4.22
C ILE A 295 -10.80 28.75 -2.93
N THR A 296 -11.85 28.71 -2.11
CA THR A 296 -11.86 29.40 -0.82
C THR A 296 -11.15 28.59 0.27
N PRO A 297 -10.77 29.22 1.39
CA PRO A 297 -10.29 28.50 2.57
C PRO A 297 -11.30 27.47 3.14
N ASP A 298 -12.59 27.66 2.83
CA ASP A 298 -13.66 26.72 3.18
C ASP A 298 -13.81 25.57 2.15
N CYS A 299 -12.86 25.43 1.23
CA CYS A 299 -12.83 24.45 0.14
C CYS A 299 -14.01 24.56 -0.86
N LYS A 300 -14.53 25.78 -1.10
CA LYS A 300 -15.56 26.03 -2.12
C LYS A 300 -14.92 26.52 -3.41
N PHE A 301 -15.34 25.97 -4.55
CA PHE A 301 -14.87 26.40 -5.85
C PHE A 301 -15.60 27.68 -6.30
N ILE A 302 -14.84 28.69 -6.70
CA ILE A 302 -15.38 29.93 -7.25
C ILE A 302 -15.58 29.72 -8.74
N THR A 303 -16.81 29.93 -9.24
CA THR A 303 -17.05 30.05 -10.68
C THR A 303 -16.52 31.40 -11.16
N SER A 304 -15.59 31.39 -12.12
CA SER A 304 -15.37 32.59 -12.93
C SER A 304 -16.70 32.95 -13.58
N LYS A 305 -17.13 34.20 -13.40
CA LYS A 305 -18.13 34.78 -14.30
C LYS A 305 -17.55 34.94 -15.70
#